data_AF-A0A1V5NAG2-F1
#
_entry.id   AF-A0A1V5NAG2-F1
#
_cell.length_a   1.000
_cell.length_b   1.000
_cell.length_c   1.000
_cell.angle_alpha   90.00
_cell.angle_beta   90.00
_cell.angle_gamma   90.00
#
_symmetry.space_group_name_H-M   'P 1'
#
loop_
_entity.id
_entity.type
_entity.pdbx_description
1 polymer ?
#
loop_
_entity_poly.entity_id
_entity_poly.type
_entity_poly.pdbx_seq_one_letter_code
_entity_poly.pdbx_strand_id
1 'polypeptide(L)'
;MKTQIQYNDAGNYFRIYPTNYNIIGMEDELNSLCFIGGNMAQRVYFYDAASTFGRRSIVARYDDADNKFYLPIIPYYSYAGPTCLSTDGTHIYIGTNYQAYDQITVLKLDNSLNLVWDYNTGNRVFGVAADGSGNVYAVGDRSGGKTVWKLNSSGVLQWDWAANTDLGQDSHCVAVDASGNAYVGGDKVTTKSIWKLDPSGSLITDGYCSDIPQKICIDGSGYVYVVGERTSSKSVWKLDSNLNLIWDYDTGANTRGVSVDSLGNVIVTGLPSSDKAVWKLNSSGALQWDYEIEDGALDVTTDSSNNIYVVGFQYGIIRLNASGELDWSFDTLATHSRIVVL
;
A
#
# COMPACT_ATOMS: atom_id res chain seq x y z
N MET A 1 17.77 2.11 31.37
CA MET A 1 16.50 1.43 31.70
C MET A 1 16.41 0.22 30.79
N LYS A 2 16.24 -0.99 31.34
CA LYS A 2 16.28 -2.23 30.54
C LYS A 2 14.95 -2.39 29.81
N THR A 3 15.01 -2.38 28.49
CA THR A 3 13.93 -2.83 27.60
C THR A 3 13.62 -4.29 27.92
N GLN A 4 12.35 -4.63 28.16
CA GLN A 4 11.93 -6.02 28.27
C GLN A 4 11.52 -6.51 26.88
N ILE A 5 12.21 -7.54 26.41
CA ILE A 5 11.77 -8.35 25.29
C ILE A 5 10.81 -9.38 25.88
N GLN A 6 9.58 -9.40 25.37
CA GLN A 6 8.60 -10.42 25.70
C GLN A 6 8.34 -11.28 24.47
N TYR A 7 7.95 -12.52 24.69
CA TYR A 7 7.57 -13.46 23.65
C TYR A 7 6.09 -13.78 23.85
N ASN A 8 5.30 -13.82 22.78
CA ASN A 8 3.95 -14.36 22.86
C ASN A 8 4.01 -15.90 22.89
N ASP A 9 2.86 -16.54 23.13
CA ASP A 9 2.74 -18.00 23.18
C ASP A 9 3.09 -18.68 21.84
N ALA A 10 3.16 -17.91 20.74
CA ALA A 10 3.61 -18.37 19.42
C ALA A 10 5.12 -18.19 19.17
N GLY A 11 5.87 -17.65 20.14
CA GLY A 11 7.31 -17.38 20.01
C GLY A 11 7.66 -16.10 19.27
N ASN A 12 6.68 -15.26 18.93
CA ASN A 12 6.91 -13.94 18.34
C ASN A 12 7.42 -12.99 19.42
N TYR A 13 8.52 -12.30 19.16
CA TYR A 13 9.06 -11.32 20.11
C TYR A 13 8.41 -9.95 19.91
N PHE A 14 8.10 -9.28 21.02
CA PHE A 14 7.68 -7.88 21.02
C PHE A 14 8.43 -7.10 22.10
N ARG A 15 8.68 -5.81 21.83
CA ARG A 15 9.49 -4.94 22.69
C ARG A 15 8.64 -3.79 23.20
N ILE A 16 8.48 -3.72 24.51
CA ILE A 16 7.77 -2.64 25.18
C ILE A 16 8.77 -1.53 25.47
N TYR A 17 8.51 -0.33 24.92
CA TYR A 17 9.29 0.86 25.22
C TYR A 17 8.62 1.71 26.31
N PRO A 18 9.39 2.40 27.17
CA PRO A 18 8.83 3.37 28.11
C PRO A 18 8.15 4.52 27.35
N THR A 19 7.18 5.18 27.98
CA THR A 19 6.47 6.39 27.47
C THR A 19 7.38 7.57 27.08
N ASN A 20 8.67 7.48 27.37
CA ASN A 20 9.67 8.53 27.19
C ASN A 20 10.67 8.16 26.08
N TYR A 21 10.29 7.26 25.17
CA TYR A 21 11.16 6.72 24.14
C TYR A 21 11.38 7.72 23.01
N ASN A 22 12.65 8.06 22.74
CA ASN A 22 13.02 8.99 21.69
C ASN A 22 13.15 8.25 20.35
N ILE A 23 12.25 8.55 19.44
CA ILE A 23 12.32 8.13 18.04
C ILE A 23 13.21 9.12 17.31
N ILE A 24 14.33 8.63 16.77
CA ILE A 24 15.40 9.46 16.22
C ILE A 24 15.25 9.47 14.69
N GLY A 25 14.30 10.26 14.21
CA GLY A 25 14.03 10.47 12.78
C GLY A 25 13.29 9.32 12.07
N MET A 26 12.67 9.66 10.95
CA MET A 26 12.20 8.69 9.96
C MET A 26 13.19 8.70 8.80
N GLU A 27 13.80 7.56 8.49
CA GLU A 27 14.74 7.41 7.36
C GLU A 27 14.24 6.30 6.45
N ASP A 28 14.30 6.50 5.14
CA ASP A 28 13.84 5.61 4.06
C ASP A 28 12.37 5.72 3.63
N GLU A 29 12.15 5.26 2.40
CA GLU A 29 11.00 5.51 1.55
C GLU A 29 9.64 5.20 2.22
N LEU A 30 8.77 6.23 2.24
CA LEU A 30 7.35 6.13 2.62
C LEU A 30 6.58 5.55 1.43
N ASN A 31 6.34 4.24 1.45
CA ASN A 31 5.92 3.52 0.24
C ASN A 31 4.43 3.21 0.17
N SER A 32 3.68 3.42 1.27
CA SER A 32 2.24 3.20 1.26
C SER A 32 1.51 3.89 2.40
N LEU A 33 0.24 4.22 2.15
CA LEU A 33 -0.70 4.80 3.09
C LEU A 33 -2.13 4.31 2.83
N CYS A 34 -3.02 4.45 3.80
CA CYS A 34 -4.45 4.19 3.68
C CYS A 34 -5.25 5.00 4.70
N PHE A 35 -6.59 5.06 4.59
CA PHE A 35 -7.45 5.73 5.57
C PHE A 35 -8.24 4.75 6.45
N ILE A 36 -8.25 4.98 7.75
CA ILE A 36 -9.02 4.21 8.73
C ILE A 36 -9.71 5.14 9.73
N GLY A 37 -11.03 5.03 9.85
CA GLY A 37 -11.81 5.85 10.79
C GLY A 37 -11.56 7.37 10.66
N GLY A 38 -11.36 7.86 9.43
CA GLY A 38 -11.07 9.29 9.16
C GLY A 38 -9.61 9.71 9.42
N ASN A 39 -8.73 8.78 9.76
CA ASN A 39 -7.32 9.04 10.01
C ASN A 39 -6.46 8.35 8.95
N MET A 40 -5.33 8.97 8.59
CA MET A 40 -4.38 8.36 7.68
C MET A 40 -3.50 7.37 8.45
N ALA A 41 -3.39 6.14 7.99
CA ALA A 41 -2.37 5.19 8.45
C ALA A 41 -1.27 5.08 7.40
N GLN A 42 -0.02 5.05 7.86
CA GLN A 42 1.14 5.03 6.98
C GLN A 42 2.29 4.22 7.57
N ARG A 43 3.22 3.82 6.72
CA ARG A 43 4.53 3.32 7.14
C ARG A 43 5.36 4.45 7.77
N VAL A 44 6.08 4.14 8.83
CA VAL A 44 7.09 5.00 9.44
C VAL A 44 8.34 4.17 9.76
N TYR A 45 9.50 4.61 9.26
CA TYR A 45 10.78 4.09 9.72
C TYR A 45 11.28 4.83 10.94
N PHE A 46 12.14 4.19 11.73
CA PHE A 46 12.90 4.87 12.77
C PHE A 46 14.19 4.13 13.13
N TYR A 47 15.12 4.89 13.70
CA TYR A 47 16.38 4.38 14.22
C TYR A 47 16.29 4.05 15.71
N ASP A 48 16.61 2.81 16.09
CA ASP A 48 16.76 2.38 17.49
C ASP A 48 18.23 2.43 17.91
N ALA A 49 18.63 3.54 18.55
CA ALA A 49 19.98 3.71 19.09
C ALA A 49 20.34 2.77 20.25
N ALA A 50 19.36 2.06 20.83
CA ALA A 50 19.57 1.09 21.91
C ALA A 50 19.62 -0.37 21.39
N SER A 51 19.55 -0.61 20.09
CA SER A 51 19.80 -1.92 19.48
C SER A 51 21.09 -1.94 18.66
N THR A 52 21.80 -3.07 18.69
CA THR A 52 22.89 -3.37 17.75
C THR A 52 22.41 -3.63 16.33
N PHE A 53 21.11 -3.47 16.05
CA PHE A 53 20.42 -4.09 14.92
C PHE A 53 19.78 -3.11 13.93
N GLY A 54 20.14 -1.83 13.96
CA GLY A 54 19.80 -0.90 12.89
C GLY A 54 18.30 -0.69 12.68
N ARG A 55 17.98 -0.06 11.56
CA ARG A 55 16.67 0.53 11.19
C ARG A 55 15.49 -0.42 11.44
N ARG A 56 14.38 0.16 11.90
CA ARG A 56 13.10 -0.52 12.14
C ARG A 56 11.97 0.24 11.47
N SER A 57 10.87 -0.42 11.17
CA SER A 57 9.68 0.22 10.62
C SER A 57 8.42 -0.26 11.31
N ILE A 58 7.47 0.65 11.48
CA ILE A 58 6.16 0.46 12.10
C ILE A 58 5.10 1.12 11.23
N VAL A 59 3.83 0.84 11.52
CA VAL A 59 2.71 1.63 11.02
C VAL A 59 2.37 2.70 12.04
N ALA A 60 2.18 3.92 11.58
CA ALA A 60 1.74 5.07 12.36
C ALA A 60 0.38 5.56 11.84
N ARG A 61 -0.45 6.06 12.74
CA ARG A 61 -1.70 6.75 12.40
C ARG A 61 -1.49 8.25 12.55
N TYR A 62 -1.66 9.01 11.48
CA TYR A 62 -1.75 10.46 11.51
C TYR A 62 -3.20 10.90 11.70
N ASP A 63 -3.41 11.82 12.63
CA ASP A 63 -4.72 12.41 12.93
C ASP A 63 -4.73 13.89 12.53
N ASP A 64 -5.54 14.21 11.52
CA ASP A 64 -5.65 15.57 10.98
C ASP A 64 -6.21 16.56 12.04
N ALA A 65 -7.01 16.07 12.99
CA ALA A 65 -7.69 16.94 13.96
C ALA A 65 -6.73 17.57 14.97
N ASP A 66 -5.65 16.86 15.31
CA ASP A 66 -4.66 17.34 16.28
C ASP A 66 -3.22 17.42 15.73
N ASN A 67 -3.03 17.06 14.45
CA ASN A 67 -1.76 17.13 13.71
C ASN A 67 -0.65 16.31 14.40
N LYS A 68 -0.98 15.07 14.79
CA LYS A 68 -0.05 14.16 15.47
C LYS A 68 0.01 12.78 14.82
N PHE A 69 1.17 12.14 14.98
CA PHE A 69 1.36 10.73 14.70
C PHE A 69 1.20 9.91 15.97
N TYR A 70 0.33 8.90 15.88
CA TYR A 70 0.07 7.90 16.89
C TYR A 70 0.77 6.60 16.50
N LEU A 71 1.58 6.07 17.42
CA LEU A 71 2.32 4.83 17.23
C LEU A 71 1.75 3.71 18.09
N PRO A 72 1.86 2.44 17.67
CA PRO A 72 1.40 1.30 18.46
C PRO A 72 2.14 1.21 19.80
N ILE A 73 1.41 0.84 20.85
CA ILE A 73 1.95 0.59 22.21
C ILE A 73 2.91 -0.61 22.19
N ILE A 74 2.57 -1.62 21.38
CA ILE A 74 3.36 -2.83 21.15
C ILE A 74 3.77 -2.86 19.68
N PRO A 75 4.92 -2.28 19.34
CA PRO A 75 5.37 -2.23 17.98
C PRO A 75 5.77 -3.63 17.49
N TYR A 76 5.06 -4.12 16.47
CA TYR A 76 5.48 -5.29 15.72
C TYR A 76 6.68 -4.88 14.85
N TYR A 77 7.87 -5.25 15.29
CA TYR A 77 9.09 -4.94 14.55
C TYR A 77 9.40 -6.08 13.59
N SER A 78 9.00 -5.92 12.34
CA SER A 78 9.64 -6.71 11.30
C SER A 78 10.91 -6.00 10.83
N TYR A 79 12.05 -6.70 10.86
CA TYR A 79 13.22 -6.36 10.05
C TYR A 79 12.86 -6.28 8.57
N ALA A 80 11.85 -7.07 8.22
CA ALA A 80 11.27 -7.05 6.90
C ALA A 80 10.63 -5.69 6.56
N GLY A 81 9.99 -5.02 7.51
CA GLY A 81 9.26 -3.77 7.30
C GLY A 81 8.05 -3.85 6.38
N PRO A 82 7.06 -2.96 6.54
CA PRO A 82 5.83 -2.99 5.75
C PRO A 82 6.10 -2.50 4.34
N THR A 83 5.64 -3.23 3.35
CA THR A 83 5.80 -2.92 1.92
C THR A 83 4.56 -2.26 1.35
N CYS A 84 3.40 -2.56 1.93
CA CYS A 84 2.11 -2.05 1.50
C CYS A 84 1.10 -2.02 2.65
N LEU A 85 0.09 -1.16 2.49
CA LEU A 85 -1.02 -1.01 3.42
C LEU A 85 -2.36 -1.09 2.70
N SER A 86 -3.36 -1.62 3.39
CA SER A 86 -4.76 -1.57 2.99
C SER A 86 -5.67 -1.53 4.21
N THR A 87 -6.96 -1.31 4.00
CA THR A 87 -7.95 -1.06 5.05
C THR A 87 -9.32 -1.54 4.60
N ASP A 88 -10.11 -2.04 5.54
CA ASP A 88 -11.56 -2.26 5.36
C ASP A 88 -12.40 -1.12 5.99
N GLY A 89 -11.72 -0.05 6.44
CA GLY A 89 -12.30 1.07 7.18
C GLY A 89 -12.29 0.89 8.71
N THR A 90 -12.07 -0.33 9.20
CA THR A 90 -12.05 -0.67 10.63
C THR A 90 -10.77 -1.37 11.10
N HIS A 91 -10.01 -1.95 10.18
CA HIS A 91 -8.74 -2.63 10.41
C HIS A 91 -7.70 -2.19 9.38
N ILE A 92 -6.42 -2.31 9.75
CA ILE A 92 -5.29 -2.09 8.86
C ILE A 92 -4.70 -3.43 8.48
N TYR A 93 -4.45 -3.63 7.20
CA TYR A 93 -3.79 -4.80 6.64
C TYR A 93 -2.43 -4.41 6.12
N ILE A 94 -1.43 -5.23 6.40
CA ILE A 94 -0.02 -4.91 6.13
C ILE A 94 0.60 -6.07 5.40
N GLY A 95 1.23 -5.82 4.25
CA GLY A 95 2.22 -6.71 3.66
C GLY A 95 3.62 -6.34 4.14
N THR A 96 4.51 -7.31 4.32
CA THR A 96 5.91 -7.05 4.71
C THR A 96 6.91 -7.81 3.84
N ASN A 97 8.20 -7.45 3.92
CA ASN A 97 9.24 -8.31 3.37
C ASN A 97 9.24 -9.68 4.08
N TYR A 98 9.92 -10.65 3.48
CA TYR A 98 10.29 -11.87 4.17
C TYR A 98 11.73 -11.76 4.63
N GLN A 99 11.93 -11.82 5.94
CA GLN A 99 13.26 -11.91 6.55
C GLN A 99 13.32 -13.18 7.38
N ALA A 100 14.47 -13.84 7.37
CA ALA A 100 14.66 -15.15 8.00
C ALA A 100 14.28 -15.18 9.50
N TYR A 101 14.30 -14.02 10.16
CA TYR A 101 14.06 -13.87 11.61
C TYR A 101 12.59 -13.70 12.00
N ASP A 102 11.76 -13.06 11.18
CA ASP A 102 10.39 -12.73 11.57
C ASP A 102 9.34 -13.61 10.89
N GLN A 103 9.65 -14.18 9.71
CA GLN A 103 8.79 -15.10 8.93
C GLN A 103 7.31 -14.71 8.84
N ILE A 104 6.97 -13.42 8.99
CA ILE A 104 5.61 -12.91 8.90
C ILE A 104 5.58 -11.97 7.71
N THR A 105 4.54 -12.11 6.90
CA THR A 105 4.45 -11.42 5.61
C THR A 105 3.10 -10.73 5.43
N VAL A 106 2.09 -11.09 6.23
CA VAL A 106 0.79 -10.41 6.29
C VAL A 106 0.39 -10.20 7.76
N LEU A 107 -0.10 -9.00 8.09
CA LEU A 107 -0.64 -8.68 9.41
C LEU A 107 -2.00 -8.00 9.28
N LYS A 108 -2.87 -8.23 10.28
CA LYS A 108 -4.07 -7.45 10.54
C LYS A 108 -3.94 -6.74 11.88
N LEU A 109 -4.13 -5.43 11.88
CA LEU A 109 -4.20 -4.60 13.08
C LEU A 109 -5.61 -4.02 13.28
N ASP A 110 -6.00 -3.81 14.54
CA ASP A 110 -7.19 -3.01 14.87
C ASP A 110 -6.90 -1.50 14.74
N ASN A 111 -7.94 -0.66 14.91
CA ASN A 111 -7.81 0.79 14.85
C ASN A 111 -6.95 1.41 15.98
N SER A 112 -6.65 0.64 17.02
CA SER A 112 -5.72 0.99 18.09
C SER A 112 -4.30 0.46 17.83
N LEU A 113 -4.05 -0.07 16.62
CA LEU A 113 -2.78 -0.63 16.17
C LEU A 113 -2.34 -1.89 16.93
N ASN A 114 -3.27 -2.62 17.56
CA ASN A 114 -2.99 -3.92 18.15
C ASN A 114 -3.06 -5.02 17.08
N LEU A 115 -2.16 -6.01 17.17
CA LEU A 115 -2.18 -7.18 16.30
C LEU A 115 -3.43 -8.02 16.58
N VAL A 116 -4.22 -8.27 15.53
CA VAL A 116 -5.38 -9.18 15.55
C VAL A 116 -4.94 -10.58 15.13
N TRP A 117 -4.24 -10.70 13.99
CA TRP A 117 -3.63 -11.94 13.52
C TRP A 117 -2.48 -11.64 12.55
N ASP A 118 -1.63 -12.64 12.35
CA ASP A 118 -0.56 -12.66 11.35
C ASP A 118 -0.62 -13.92 10.47
N TYR A 119 0.03 -13.86 9.31
CA TYR A 119 0.14 -14.98 8.38
C TYR A 119 1.47 -14.93 7.62
N ASN A 120 2.01 -16.11 7.31
CA ASN A 120 3.24 -16.28 6.53
C ASN A 120 2.94 -16.89 5.15
N THR A 121 3.07 -16.07 4.11
CA THR A 121 3.02 -16.50 2.69
C THR A 121 4.30 -17.19 2.24
N GLY A 122 5.38 -17.11 3.02
CA GLY A 122 6.67 -17.74 2.77
C GLY A 122 7.63 -16.89 1.93
N ASN A 123 7.24 -15.69 1.48
CA ASN A 123 8.11 -14.70 0.83
C ASN A 123 7.53 -13.29 0.90
N ARG A 124 8.25 -12.26 0.42
CA ARG A 124 7.85 -10.86 0.48
C ARG A 124 6.46 -10.65 -0.13
N VAL A 125 5.64 -9.86 0.54
CA VAL A 125 4.34 -9.39 0.04
C VAL A 125 4.53 -7.98 -0.52
N PHE A 126 3.99 -7.68 -1.70
CA PHE A 126 4.01 -6.35 -2.32
C PHE A 126 2.66 -5.66 -2.28
N GLY A 127 1.56 -6.41 -2.24
CA GLY A 127 0.21 -5.85 -2.23
C GLY A 127 -0.71 -6.60 -1.28
N VAL A 128 -1.58 -5.85 -0.59
CA VAL A 128 -2.69 -6.39 0.19
C VAL A 128 -3.98 -5.64 -0.13
N ALA A 129 -5.12 -6.34 -0.12
CA ALA A 129 -6.45 -5.77 -0.24
C ALA A 129 -7.44 -6.53 0.63
N ALA A 130 -8.50 -5.87 1.10
CA ALA A 130 -9.55 -6.50 1.89
C ALA A 130 -10.93 -6.29 1.24
N ASP A 131 -11.76 -7.33 1.26
CA ASP A 131 -13.16 -7.22 0.82
C ASP A 131 -14.09 -6.75 1.94
N GLY A 132 -15.35 -6.43 1.60
CA GLY A 132 -16.34 -5.97 2.59
C GLY A 132 -16.72 -7.02 3.66
N SER A 133 -16.30 -8.28 3.51
CA SER A 133 -16.45 -9.33 4.54
C SER A 133 -15.19 -9.47 5.41
N GLY A 134 -14.17 -8.65 5.17
CA GLY A 134 -12.89 -8.68 5.87
C GLY A 134 -11.96 -9.82 5.42
N ASN A 135 -12.24 -10.50 4.30
CA ASN A 135 -11.25 -11.42 3.73
C ASN A 135 -10.12 -10.61 3.13
N VAL A 136 -8.89 -11.13 3.24
CA VAL A 136 -7.67 -10.45 2.83
C VAL A 136 -7.03 -11.19 1.67
N TYR A 137 -6.65 -10.45 0.65
CA TYR A 137 -5.93 -10.92 -0.51
C TYR A 137 -4.52 -10.34 -0.44
N ALA A 138 -3.51 -11.20 -0.42
CA ALA A 138 -2.10 -10.81 -0.40
C ALA A 138 -1.43 -11.29 -1.68
N VAL A 139 -0.54 -10.47 -2.23
CA VAL A 139 0.25 -10.79 -3.41
C VAL A 139 1.71 -10.41 -3.22
N GLY A 140 2.62 -11.17 -3.83
CA GLY A 140 4.04 -10.97 -3.58
C GLY A 140 4.97 -11.81 -4.43
N ASP A 141 6.19 -11.94 -3.93
CA ASP A 141 7.21 -12.82 -4.46
C ASP A 141 6.71 -14.27 -4.50
N ARG A 142 7.17 -15.03 -5.49
CA ARG A 142 6.82 -16.44 -5.59
C ARG A 142 7.30 -17.25 -4.38
N SER A 143 6.40 -18.00 -3.77
CA SER A 143 6.72 -18.98 -2.73
C SER A 143 5.92 -20.26 -2.93
N GLY A 144 6.60 -21.42 -2.94
CA GLY A 144 5.95 -22.71 -3.20
C GLY A 144 5.21 -22.77 -4.55
N GLY A 145 5.61 -21.94 -5.52
CA GLY A 145 4.94 -21.80 -6.81
C GLY A 145 3.76 -20.83 -6.83
N LYS A 146 3.37 -20.23 -5.70
CA LYS A 146 2.22 -19.34 -5.51
C LYS A 146 2.64 -17.87 -5.45
N THR A 147 1.75 -16.97 -5.85
CA THR A 147 1.96 -15.52 -5.75
C THR A 147 0.76 -14.76 -5.19
N VAL A 148 -0.36 -15.45 -4.92
CA VAL A 148 -1.59 -14.87 -4.38
C VAL A 148 -2.13 -15.76 -3.27
N TRP A 149 -2.55 -15.15 -2.17
CA TRP A 149 -3.15 -15.83 -1.02
C TRP A 149 -4.43 -15.12 -0.60
N LYS A 150 -5.52 -15.87 -0.40
CA LYS A 150 -6.75 -15.37 0.23
C LYS A 150 -6.87 -15.92 1.64
N LEU A 151 -6.93 -15.03 2.62
CA LEU A 151 -7.19 -15.31 4.02
C LEU A 151 -8.62 -14.87 4.36
N ASN A 152 -9.29 -15.58 5.25
CA ASN A 152 -10.54 -15.07 5.80
C ASN A 152 -10.29 -13.98 6.86
N SER A 153 -11.37 -13.38 7.38
CA SER A 153 -11.28 -12.32 8.39
C SER A 153 -10.58 -12.70 9.70
N SER A 154 -10.40 -14.00 9.94
CA SER A 154 -9.69 -14.58 11.09
C SER A 154 -8.25 -15.03 10.75
N GLY A 155 -7.72 -14.70 9.57
CA GLY A 155 -6.34 -15.02 9.17
C GLY A 155 -6.14 -16.45 8.66
N VAL A 156 -7.21 -17.21 8.40
CA VAL A 156 -7.11 -18.59 7.92
C VAL A 156 -7.13 -18.63 6.40
N LEU A 157 -6.11 -19.27 5.81
CA LEU A 157 -6.02 -19.50 4.36
C LEU A 157 -7.28 -20.20 3.83
N GLN A 158 -7.90 -19.59 2.83
CA GLN A 158 -9.05 -20.15 2.09
C GLN A 158 -8.58 -20.82 0.80
N TRP A 159 -7.72 -20.13 0.06
CA TRP A 159 -7.04 -20.64 -1.10
C TRP A 159 -5.76 -19.84 -1.36
N ASP A 160 -4.85 -20.45 -2.07
CA ASP A 160 -3.74 -19.79 -2.72
C ASP A 160 -3.86 -20.01 -4.23
N TRP A 161 -3.28 -19.10 -4.99
CA TRP A 161 -3.30 -19.17 -6.43
C TRP A 161 -1.89 -19.03 -6.98
N ALA A 162 -1.58 -19.96 -7.86
CA ALA A 162 -0.52 -19.82 -8.83
C ALA A 162 -1.22 -19.56 -10.15
N ALA A 163 -0.78 -18.57 -10.90
CA ALA A 163 -1.12 -18.57 -12.29
C ALA A 163 -0.54 -19.82 -12.92
N ASN A 164 -1.40 -20.68 -13.43
CA ASN A 164 -0.98 -21.87 -14.13
C ASN A 164 -0.04 -21.47 -15.27
N THR A 165 1.21 -21.91 -15.14
CA THR A 165 2.27 -22.09 -16.16
C THR A 165 2.71 -20.90 -17.01
N ASP A 166 1.98 -19.79 -17.04
CA ASP A 166 2.24 -18.66 -17.92
C ASP A 166 2.42 -17.33 -17.17
N LEU A 167 3.01 -17.29 -15.96
CA LEU A 167 3.47 -16.06 -15.29
C LEU A 167 4.94 -16.13 -14.84
N GLY A 168 5.73 -15.09 -15.11
CA GLY A 168 5.86 -13.88 -14.31
C GLY A 168 6.36 -14.28 -12.94
N GLN A 169 7.56 -13.85 -12.56
CA GLN A 169 8.15 -14.34 -11.33
C GLN A 169 7.27 -13.89 -10.15
N ASP A 170 6.84 -12.61 -10.13
CA ASP A 170 6.23 -12.01 -8.95
C ASP A 170 4.90 -11.26 -9.24
N SER A 171 4.09 -11.07 -8.19
CA SER A 171 2.85 -10.28 -8.22
C SER A 171 2.97 -9.05 -7.33
N HIS A 172 2.69 -7.88 -7.88
CA HIS A 172 3.04 -6.58 -7.30
C HIS A 172 1.88 -5.87 -6.61
N CYS A 173 0.66 -6.04 -7.13
CA CYS A 173 -0.50 -5.30 -6.63
C CYS A 173 -1.80 -6.10 -6.72
N VAL A 174 -2.72 -5.79 -5.82
CA VAL A 174 -4.04 -6.40 -5.77
C VAL A 174 -5.10 -5.40 -5.34
N ALA A 175 -6.29 -5.50 -5.94
CA ALA A 175 -7.52 -4.84 -5.48
C ALA A 175 -8.66 -5.86 -5.48
N VAL A 176 -9.74 -5.58 -4.76
CA VAL A 176 -10.91 -6.46 -4.70
C VAL A 176 -12.19 -5.66 -4.88
N ASP A 177 -13.10 -6.16 -5.72
CA ASP A 177 -14.39 -5.51 -5.95
C ASP A 177 -15.42 -5.88 -4.86
N ALA A 178 -16.58 -5.22 -4.89
CA ALA A 178 -17.67 -5.46 -3.93
C ALA A 178 -18.26 -6.88 -4.01
N SER A 179 -18.02 -7.62 -5.11
CA SER A 179 -18.43 -9.03 -5.25
C SER A 179 -17.36 -10.01 -4.75
N GLY A 180 -16.21 -9.51 -4.28
CA GLY A 180 -15.10 -10.33 -3.81
C GLY A 180 -14.19 -10.85 -4.93
N ASN A 181 -14.29 -10.33 -6.16
CA ASN A 181 -13.36 -10.70 -7.23
C ASN A 181 -12.04 -9.97 -7.02
N ALA A 182 -10.92 -10.69 -7.07
CA ALA A 182 -9.59 -10.14 -6.92
C ALA A 182 -8.99 -9.75 -8.28
N TYR A 183 -8.42 -8.56 -8.36
CA TYR A 183 -7.73 -8.02 -9.52
C TYR A 183 -6.25 -7.95 -9.18
N VAL A 184 -5.43 -8.77 -9.83
CA VAL A 184 -4.01 -8.94 -9.52
C VAL A 184 -3.17 -8.41 -10.67
N GLY A 185 -2.17 -7.59 -10.37
CA GLY A 185 -1.14 -7.15 -11.31
C GLY A 185 0.21 -7.73 -10.94
N GLY A 186 0.97 -8.17 -11.93
CA GLY A 186 2.25 -8.84 -11.74
C GLY A 186 3.13 -8.75 -12.98
N ASP A 187 4.31 -9.36 -12.90
CA ASP A 187 5.26 -9.39 -14.01
C ASP A 187 4.58 -9.87 -15.29
N LYS A 188 4.83 -9.16 -16.38
CA LYS A 188 4.32 -9.56 -17.68
C LYS A 188 4.81 -10.95 -18.06
N VAL A 189 3.87 -11.73 -18.59
CA VAL A 189 4.20 -12.88 -19.43
C VAL A 189 3.46 -12.81 -20.72
N THR A 190 4.21 -13.06 -21.80
CA THR A 190 3.71 -12.98 -23.16
C THR A 190 3.05 -11.62 -23.38
N THR A 191 1.71 -11.58 -23.37
CA THR A 191 0.88 -10.41 -23.58
C THR A 191 -0.07 -10.16 -22.42
N LYS A 192 0.28 -10.56 -21.20
CA LYS A 192 -0.58 -10.49 -20.01
C LYS A 192 0.21 -9.97 -18.82
N SER A 193 -0.39 -9.08 -18.03
CA SER A 193 0.18 -8.57 -16.77
C SER A 193 -0.86 -8.31 -15.68
N ILE A 194 -2.14 -8.56 -15.96
CA ILE A 194 -3.24 -8.40 -15.02
C ILE A 194 -4.23 -9.56 -15.13
N TRP A 195 -4.77 -10.02 -14.00
CA TRP A 195 -5.71 -11.14 -13.89
C TRP A 195 -6.87 -10.78 -12.98
N LYS A 196 -8.06 -11.28 -13.32
CA LYS A 196 -9.24 -11.22 -12.46
C LYS A 196 -9.59 -12.62 -11.99
N LEU A 197 -9.63 -12.83 -10.68
CA LEU A 197 -10.01 -14.08 -10.03
C LEU A 197 -11.37 -13.93 -9.37
N ASP A 198 -12.19 -14.98 -9.42
CA ASP A 198 -13.43 -15.05 -8.65
C ASP A 198 -13.15 -15.26 -7.13
N PRO A 199 -14.16 -15.14 -6.25
CA PRO A 199 -13.96 -15.31 -4.81
C PRO A 199 -13.48 -16.71 -4.40
N SER A 200 -13.61 -17.70 -5.28
CA SER A 200 -13.16 -19.08 -5.09
C SER A 200 -11.72 -19.32 -5.59
N GLY A 201 -11.10 -18.33 -6.22
CA GLY A 201 -9.73 -18.39 -6.74
C GLY A 201 -9.64 -18.88 -8.20
N SER A 202 -10.77 -18.95 -8.93
CA SER A 202 -10.76 -19.33 -10.34
C SER A 202 -10.52 -18.11 -11.24
N LEU A 203 -9.70 -18.27 -12.28
CA LEU A 203 -9.47 -17.21 -13.26
C LEU A 203 -10.74 -16.91 -14.06
N ILE A 204 -11.18 -15.65 -14.04
CA ILE A 204 -12.30 -15.13 -14.83
C ILE A 204 -11.80 -14.63 -16.18
N THR A 205 -10.81 -13.73 -16.15
CA THR A 205 -10.26 -13.06 -17.34
C THR A 205 -8.87 -12.52 -17.04
N ASP A 206 -8.14 -12.15 -18.08
CA ASP A 206 -6.80 -11.57 -18.01
C ASP A 206 -6.62 -10.49 -19.09
N GLY A 207 -5.57 -9.69 -18.95
CA GLY A 207 -5.28 -8.60 -19.87
C GLY A 207 -3.87 -8.06 -19.70
N TYR A 208 -3.60 -6.93 -20.35
CA TYR A 208 -2.31 -6.26 -20.32
C TYR A 208 -2.46 -4.75 -20.12
N CYS A 209 -1.62 -4.20 -19.26
CA CYS A 209 -1.50 -2.75 -19.05
C CYS A 209 -0.03 -2.32 -19.12
N SER A 210 0.82 -2.89 -18.27
CA SER A 210 2.24 -2.56 -18.13
C SER A 210 3.09 -3.83 -18.10
N ASP A 211 4.39 -3.73 -18.38
CA ASP A 211 5.32 -4.84 -18.13
C ASP A 211 5.44 -5.15 -16.62
N ILE A 212 5.30 -4.14 -15.76
CA ILE A 212 5.31 -4.25 -14.30
C ILE A 212 4.24 -3.29 -13.73
N PRO A 213 2.99 -3.75 -13.56
CA PRO A 213 1.95 -3.02 -12.84
C PRO A 213 2.38 -2.81 -11.38
N GLN A 214 2.28 -1.58 -10.88
CA GLN A 214 2.72 -1.20 -9.53
C GLN A 214 1.55 -1.06 -8.56
N LYS A 215 0.39 -0.59 -9.02
CA LYS A 215 -0.80 -0.42 -8.19
C LYS A 215 -2.07 -0.58 -9.02
N ILE A 216 -3.10 -1.11 -8.37
CA ILE A 216 -4.46 -1.23 -8.90
C ILE A 216 -5.42 -0.61 -7.89
N CYS A 217 -6.42 0.13 -8.37
CA CYS A 217 -7.60 0.48 -7.59
C CYS A 217 -8.88 0.27 -8.41
N ILE A 218 -10.03 0.23 -7.73
CA ILE A 218 -11.34 -0.02 -8.35
C ILE A 218 -12.32 1.02 -7.81
N ASP A 219 -13.10 1.65 -8.68
CA ASP A 219 -14.14 2.58 -8.25
C ASP A 219 -15.47 1.89 -7.92
N GLY A 220 -16.42 2.64 -7.35
CA GLY A 220 -17.74 2.12 -7.01
C GLY A 220 -18.59 1.67 -8.20
N SER A 221 -18.20 1.99 -9.43
CA SER A 221 -18.84 1.49 -10.67
C SER A 221 -18.19 0.22 -11.20
N GLY A 222 -17.11 -0.26 -10.58
CA GLY A 222 -16.37 -1.45 -10.98
C GLY A 222 -15.37 -1.22 -12.11
N TYR A 223 -15.02 0.04 -12.42
CA TYR A 223 -13.90 0.32 -13.31
C TYR A 223 -12.58 0.11 -12.59
N VAL A 224 -11.61 -0.44 -13.31
CA VAL A 224 -10.30 -0.80 -12.78
C VAL A 224 -9.28 0.21 -13.28
N TYR A 225 -8.45 0.70 -12.39
CA TYR A 225 -7.39 1.64 -12.72
C TYR A 225 -6.04 1.02 -12.38
N VAL A 226 -5.14 1.01 -13.34
CA VAL A 226 -3.81 0.40 -13.21
C VAL A 226 -2.76 1.46 -13.50
N VAL A 227 -1.68 1.44 -12.73
CA VAL A 227 -0.47 2.23 -12.93
C VAL A 227 0.76 1.33 -12.85
N GLY A 228 1.89 1.74 -13.44
CA GLY A 228 3.10 0.94 -13.44
C GLY A 228 4.20 1.49 -14.33
N GLU A 229 5.09 0.61 -14.78
CA GLU A 229 6.14 0.99 -15.72
C GLU A 229 5.57 1.52 -17.03
N ARG A 230 6.18 2.58 -17.53
CA ARG A 230 5.76 3.24 -18.76
C ARG A 230 6.12 2.35 -19.95
N THR A 231 5.12 2.01 -20.76
CA THR A 231 5.32 1.18 -21.95
C THR A 231 4.51 1.74 -23.11
N SER A 232 5.11 1.83 -24.29
CA SER A 232 4.46 2.35 -25.51
C SER A 232 3.79 3.72 -25.30
N SER A 233 4.45 4.61 -24.56
CA SER A 233 3.93 5.94 -24.19
C SER A 233 2.60 5.86 -23.42
N LYS A 234 2.50 4.93 -22.46
CA LYS A 234 1.36 4.78 -21.55
C LYS A 234 1.87 4.45 -20.17
N SER A 235 1.23 5.01 -19.14
CA SER A 235 1.60 4.81 -17.73
C SER A 235 0.39 4.73 -16.79
N VAL A 236 -0.81 4.93 -17.32
CA VAL A 236 -2.08 4.87 -16.60
C VAL A 236 -3.08 4.20 -17.53
N TRP A 237 -3.86 3.26 -16.99
CA TRP A 237 -4.87 2.54 -17.76
C TRP A 237 -6.17 2.50 -16.96
N LYS A 238 -7.28 2.88 -17.61
CA LYS A 238 -8.64 2.59 -17.11
C LYS A 238 -9.23 1.45 -17.91
N LEU A 239 -9.76 0.47 -17.21
CA LEU A 239 -10.37 -0.73 -17.77
C LEU A 239 -11.80 -0.90 -17.27
N ASP A 240 -12.60 -1.64 -18.03
CA ASP A 240 -13.86 -2.19 -17.53
C ASP A 240 -13.64 -3.39 -16.59
N SER A 241 -14.73 -3.91 -16.03
CA SER A 241 -14.69 -5.04 -15.10
C SER A 241 -14.27 -6.38 -15.75
N ASN A 242 -14.14 -6.43 -17.08
CA ASN A 242 -13.63 -7.56 -17.86
C ASN A 242 -12.19 -7.33 -18.34
N LEU A 243 -11.52 -6.27 -17.86
CA LEU A 243 -10.16 -5.86 -18.21
C LEU A 243 -10.00 -5.35 -19.65
N ASN A 244 -11.08 -4.91 -20.30
CA ASN A 244 -10.98 -4.22 -21.58
C ASN A 244 -10.56 -2.76 -21.36
N LEU A 245 -9.61 -2.28 -22.17
CA LEU A 245 -9.13 -0.90 -22.12
C LEU A 245 -10.24 0.08 -22.51
N ILE A 246 -10.47 1.09 -21.66
CA ILE A 246 -11.38 2.22 -21.92
C ILE A 246 -10.57 3.43 -22.38
N TRP A 247 -9.56 3.82 -21.60
CA TRP A 247 -8.62 4.86 -21.97
C TRP A 247 -7.26 4.61 -21.30
N ASP A 248 -6.23 5.23 -21.85
CA ASP A 248 -4.89 5.29 -21.26
C ASP A 248 -4.38 6.74 -21.22
N TYR A 249 -3.36 6.97 -20.39
CA TYR A 249 -2.70 8.26 -20.28
C TYR A 249 -1.18 8.10 -20.09
N ASP A 250 -0.42 9.03 -20.68
CA ASP A 250 1.03 9.11 -20.55
C ASP A 250 1.45 10.25 -19.63
N THR A 251 1.94 9.94 -18.44
CA THR A 251 2.56 10.90 -17.53
C THR A 251 3.97 11.30 -17.98
N GLY A 252 4.56 10.55 -18.92
CA GLY A 252 5.94 10.69 -19.34
C GLY A 252 6.94 9.88 -18.50
N ALA A 253 6.52 9.31 -17.37
CA ALA A 253 7.38 8.53 -16.46
C ALA A 253 6.69 7.26 -15.93
N ASN A 254 7.45 6.46 -15.17
CA ASN A 254 6.91 5.31 -14.45
C ASN A 254 6.03 5.80 -13.30
N THR A 255 4.86 5.20 -13.15
CA THR A 255 3.88 5.51 -12.11
C THR A 255 3.95 4.47 -10.99
N ARG A 256 3.53 4.86 -9.78
CA ARG A 256 3.70 4.09 -8.53
C ARG A 256 2.41 3.97 -7.75
N GLY A 257 1.69 5.07 -7.54
CA GLY A 257 0.42 5.09 -6.81
C GLY A 257 -0.77 5.49 -7.68
N VAL A 258 -1.95 4.99 -7.34
CA VAL A 258 -3.22 5.39 -7.96
C VAL A 258 -4.35 5.36 -6.96
N SER A 259 -5.19 6.40 -6.97
CA SER A 259 -6.44 6.49 -6.23
C SER A 259 -7.54 7.05 -7.13
N VAL A 260 -8.80 6.80 -6.77
CA VAL A 260 -9.97 7.34 -7.45
C VAL A 260 -10.84 8.07 -6.43
N ASP A 261 -11.22 9.30 -6.76
CA ASP A 261 -12.05 10.13 -5.89
C ASP A 261 -13.55 9.80 -6.05
N SER A 262 -14.40 10.41 -5.22
CA SER A 262 -15.84 10.13 -5.23
C SER A 262 -16.56 10.55 -6.52
N LEU A 263 -15.90 11.33 -7.39
CA LEU A 263 -16.41 11.80 -8.67
C LEU A 263 -15.87 10.96 -9.84
N GLY A 264 -15.04 9.95 -9.57
CA GLY A 264 -14.41 9.11 -10.59
C GLY A 264 -13.20 9.76 -11.27
N ASN A 265 -12.63 10.82 -10.67
CA ASN A 265 -11.35 11.35 -11.13
C ASN A 265 -10.22 10.48 -10.59
N VAL A 266 -9.19 10.29 -11.40
CA VAL A 266 -8.05 9.42 -11.11
C VAL A 266 -6.88 10.28 -10.69
N ILE A 267 -6.31 9.99 -9.52
CA ILE A 267 -5.11 10.65 -9.02
C ILE A 267 -3.98 9.64 -9.12
N VAL A 268 -2.89 10.04 -9.76
CA VAL A 268 -1.74 9.19 -10.05
C VAL A 268 -0.48 9.82 -9.47
N THR A 269 0.40 9.01 -8.89
CA THR A 269 1.75 9.41 -8.49
C THR A 269 2.81 8.58 -9.18
N GLY A 270 4.04 9.10 -9.27
CA GLY A 270 5.13 8.39 -9.94
C GLY A 270 6.49 9.07 -9.83
N LEU A 271 7.42 8.58 -10.65
CA LEU A 271 8.69 9.25 -10.88
C LEU A 271 8.47 10.61 -11.57
N PRO A 272 9.35 11.60 -11.32
CA PRO A 272 9.19 12.92 -11.88
C PRO A 272 9.33 12.92 -13.41
N SER A 273 8.47 13.67 -14.09
CA SER A 273 8.51 13.95 -15.52
C SER A 273 8.31 15.44 -15.73
N SER A 274 9.35 16.16 -16.16
CA SER A 274 9.37 17.63 -16.16
C SER A 274 8.96 18.20 -14.78
N ASP A 275 9.59 17.66 -13.73
CA ASP A 275 9.36 17.97 -12.31
C ASP A 275 7.98 17.62 -11.76
N LYS A 276 7.06 17.10 -12.59
CA LYS A 276 5.72 16.66 -12.17
C LYS A 276 5.76 15.23 -11.66
N ALA A 277 5.13 14.98 -10.52
CA ALA A 277 5.00 13.62 -9.98
C ALA A 277 3.59 13.26 -9.51
N VAL A 278 2.63 14.19 -9.63
CA VAL A 278 1.22 13.95 -9.35
C VAL A 278 0.39 14.43 -10.53
N TRP A 279 -0.59 13.64 -10.94
CA TRP A 279 -1.52 13.99 -12.01
C TRP A 279 -2.94 13.66 -11.57
N LYS A 280 -3.87 14.60 -11.77
CA LYS A 280 -5.31 14.34 -11.66
C LYS A 280 -5.93 14.31 -13.04
N LEU A 281 -6.51 13.17 -13.40
CA LEU A 281 -7.25 12.95 -14.63
C LEU A 281 -8.74 12.90 -14.30
N ASN A 282 -9.59 13.45 -15.17
CA ASN A 282 -11.02 13.26 -15.02
C ASN A 282 -11.45 11.83 -15.41
N SER A 283 -12.72 11.49 -15.21
CA SER A 283 -13.25 10.16 -15.51
C SER A 283 -13.13 9.72 -16.98
N SER A 284 -12.93 10.67 -17.90
CA SER A 284 -12.69 10.46 -19.34
C SER A 284 -11.19 10.40 -19.72
N GLY A 285 -10.27 10.52 -18.76
CA GLY A 285 -8.83 10.43 -18.98
C GLY A 285 -8.14 11.75 -19.36
N ALA A 286 -8.85 12.88 -19.32
CA ALA A 286 -8.25 14.18 -19.60
C ALA A 286 -7.60 14.76 -18.33
N LEU A 287 -6.39 15.29 -18.47
CA LEU A 287 -5.67 15.97 -17.40
C LEU A 287 -6.45 17.20 -16.91
N GLN A 288 -6.70 17.26 -15.60
CA GLN A 288 -7.26 18.44 -14.93
C GLN A 288 -6.16 19.35 -14.40
N TRP A 289 -5.18 18.76 -13.71
CA TRP A 289 -4.00 19.43 -13.19
C TRP A 289 -2.88 18.43 -12.89
N ASP A 290 -1.67 18.95 -12.74
CA ASP A 290 -0.48 18.24 -12.26
C ASP A 290 0.17 19.03 -11.12
N TYR A 291 1.01 18.35 -10.33
CA TYR A 291 1.72 18.96 -9.20
C TYR A 291 3.20 18.57 -9.22
N GLU A 292 4.05 19.56 -8.91
CA GLU A 292 5.51 19.43 -8.91
C GLU A 292 6.03 18.79 -7.62
N ILE A 293 6.83 17.74 -7.79
CA ILE A 293 7.57 17.08 -6.71
C ILE A 293 8.86 16.57 -7.33
N GLU A 294 9.97 17.26 -7.06
CA GLU A 294 11.26 17.03 -7.72
C GLU A 294 11.76 15.58 -7.58
N ASP A 295 11.57 14.96 -6.41
CA ASP A 295 12.06 13.60 -6.11
C ASP A 295 11.07 12.48 -6.44
N GLY A 296 9.90 12.82 -7.00
CA GLY A 296 8.83 11.87 -7.27
C GLY A 296 7.95 11.56 -6.06
N ALA A 297 6.90 10.76 -6.29
CA ALA A 297 5.95 10.32 -5.29
C ALA A 297 5.63 8.83 -5.44
N LEU A 298 5.41 8.15 -4.32
CA LEU A 298 5.39 6.69 -4.24
C LEU A 298 3.98 6.12 -4.07
N ASP A 299 3.11 6.78 -3.31
CA ASP A 299 1.71 6.36 -3.16
C ASP A 299 0.80 7.58 -3.01
N VAL A 300 -0.49 7.36 -3.24
CA VAL A 300 -1.52 8.38 -3.12
C VAL A 300 -2.84 7.78 -2.67
N THR A 301 -3.59 8.53 -1.86
CA THR A 301 -4.98 8.21 -1.58
C THR A 301 -5.83 9.47 -1.47
N THR A 302 -7.15 9.27 -1.42
CA THR A 302 -8.14 10.33 -1.28
C THR A 302 -9.04 10.09 -0.09
N ASP A 303 -9.39 11.14 0.63
CA ASP A 303 -10.42 11.07 1.67
C ASP A 303 -11.84 11.23 1.09
N SER A 304 -12.86 11.14 1.96
CA SER A 304 -14.27 11.32 1.56
C SER A 304 -14.62 12.75 1.13
N SER A 305 -13.74 13.72 1.38
CA SER A 305 -13.89 15.12 0.94
C SER A 305 -13.11 15.39 -0.35
N ASN A 306 -12.52 14.36 -0.97
CA ASN A 306 -11.66 14.43 -2.16
C ASN A 306 -10.37 15.23 -1.96
N ASN A 307 -9.89 15.35 -0.72
CA ASN A 307 -8.52 15.78 -0.46
C ASN A 307 -7.56 14.66 -0.86
N ILE A 308 -6.42 15.03 -1.40
CA ILE A 308 -5.40 14.13 -1.92
C ILE A 308 -4.23 14.10 -0.95
N TYR A 309 -3.81 12.90 -0.54
CA TYR A 309 -2.67 12.69 0.35
C TYR A 309 -1.60 11.92 -0.42
N VAL A 310 -0.40 12.50 -0.50
CA VAL A 310 0.73 11.97 -1.29
C VAL A 310 1.92 11.74 -0.37
N VAL A 311 2.63 10.63 -0.57
CA VAL A 311 3.85 10.27 0.18
C VAL A 311 5.01 9.89 -0.72
N GLY A 312 6.21 9.90 -0.14
CA GLY A 312 7.41 9.31 -0.71
C GLY A 312 8.44 10.30 -1.23
N PHE A 313 8.10 11.60 -1.28
CA PHE A 313 9.04 12.66 -1.63
C PHE A 313 9.81 13.11 -0.39
N GLN A 314 11.15 13.15 -0.41
CA GLN A 314 11.97 13.61 0.72
C GLN A 314 11.54 13.08 2.10
N TYR A 315 11.00 11.85 2.16
CA TYR A 315 10.43 11.24 3.37
C TYR A 315 9.24 12.02 3.98
N GLY A 316 8.49 12.79 3.20
CA GLY A 316 7.37 13.62 3.65
C GLY A 316 5.99 13.16 3.18
N ILE A 317 4.98 13.87 3.70
CA ILE A 317 3.57 13.78 3.27
C ILE A 317 3.14 15.18 2.84
N ILE A 318 2.37 15.27 1.77
CA ILE A 318 1.59 16.47 1.45
C ILE A 318 0.12 16.13 1.40
N ARG A 319 -0.70 17.13 1.73
CA ARG A 319 -2.12 17.15 1.45
C ARG A 319 -2.42 18.26 0.45
N LEU A 320 -3.02 17.88 -0.67
CA LEU A 320 -3.57 18.79 -1.67
C LEU A 320 -5.08 18.79 -1.56
N ASN A 321 -5.72 19.92 -1.81
CA ASN A 321 -7.17 19.97 -1.98
C ASN A 321 -7.58 19.42 -3.37
N ALA A 322 -8.89 19.27 -3.60
CA ALA A 322 -9.42 18.72 -4.86
C ALA A 322 -8.97 19.47 -6.14
N SER A 323 -8.64 20.76 -6.00
CA SER A 323 -8.15 21.64 -7.08
C SER A 323 -6.63 21.55 -7.30
N GLY A 324 -5.91 20.77 -6.50
CA GLY A 324 -4.46 20.60 -6.59
C GLY A 324 -3.64 21.64 -5.83
N GLU A 325 -4.27 22.45 -4.98
CA GLU A 325 -3.54 23.42 -4.15
C GLU A 325 -3.03 22.77 -2.87
N LEU A 326 -1.82 23.13 -2.44
CA LEU A 326 -1.22 22.62 -1.21
C LEU A 326 -1.93 23.18 0.03
N ASP A 327 -2.54 22.29 0.82
CA ASP A 327 -3.12 22.64 2.12
C ASP A 327 -2.05 22.61 3.21
N TRP A 328 -1.28 21.52 3.28
CA TRP A 328 -0.16 21.39 4.20
C TRP A 328 0.86 20.35 3.73
N SER A 329 2.09 20.48 4.22
CA SER A 329 3.14 19.48 4.10
C SER A 329 3.71 19.12 5.47
N PHE A 330 4.15 17.88 5.61
CA PHE A 330 4.85 17.36 6.76
C PHE A 330 6.15 16.72 6.30
N ASP A 331 7.27 17.28 6.76
CA ASP A 331 8.60 16.69 6.59
C ASP A 331 8.96 15.92 7.87
N THR A 332 9.22 14.64 7.71
CA THR A 332 9.56 13.74 8.82
C THR A 332 10.98 13.95 9.34
N LEU A 333 11.84 14.64 8.59
CA LEU A 333 13.20 15.00 9.02
C LEU A 333 13.20 16.22 9.97
N ALA A 334 12.14 17.02 9.97
CA ALA A 334 12.18 18.37 10.54
C ALA A 334 11.72 18.47 12.02
N THR A 335 10.91 17.56 12.58
CA THR A 335 10.36 17.79 13.94
C THR A 335 10.12 16.54 14.80
N HIS A 336 10.85 16.44 15.92
CA HIS A 336 10.67 15.43 16.98
C HIS A 336 9.44 15.67 17.88
N SER A 337 8.73 16.80 17.74
CA SER A 337 7.75 17.29 18.72
C SER A 337 6.30 16.85 18.48
N ARG A 338 6.01 16.08 17.42
CA ARG A 338 4.64 15.71 17.01
C ARG A 338 4.32 14.20 17.07
N ILE A 339 5.20 13.41 17.68
CA ILE A 339 5.03 11.97 17.82
C ILE A 339 4.45 11.66 19.22
N VAL A 340 3.35 10.92 19.27
CA VAL A 340 2.73 10.41 20.49
C VAL A 340 2.69 8.88 20.42
N VAL A 341 3.27 8.24 21.43
CA VAL A 341 3.12 6.78 21.63
C VAL A 341 1.80 6.57 22.37
N LEU A 342 0.93 5.72 21.82
CA LEU A 342 -0.36 5.39 22.44
C LEU A 342 -0.19 4.66 23.78
#